data_AF-A0A1S1N6Q5-F1
#
_entry.id   AF-A0A1S1N6Q5-F1
#
_cell.length_a   1.000
_cell.length_b   1.000
_cell.length_c   1.000
_cell.angle_alpha   90.00
_cell.angle_beta   90.00
_cell.angle_gamma   90.00
#
_symmetry.space_group_name_H-M   'P 1'
#
loop_
_entity.id
_entity.type
_entity.pdbx_description
1 polymer ?
#
loop_
_entity_poly.entity_id
_entity_poly.type
_entity_poly.pdbx_seq_one_letter_code
_entity_poly.pdbx_strand_id
1 'polypeptide(L)'
;MKRFGKLAQLRSENEHYLLDYYPLEGQSQAPSIMLHPLVVYILISLDKQQPLADIVADIQTQFGVAFADAQEITDDVDVVFESHFSDDLTAKGIAVDIAQLQRQLCTLARTEKMTTRSTVFKGNRSPFPLSLQWLVTGNCNRKCVYCYQGAPLSSKTEDSTVDINVLKRLIRETAQLGGKEIMLTGGEPLLREDIYEVMIYALEHGLTPDFISKQFVSAENAQKLAQAGLKDAYLSIDSLEKDSATALTGIGGFAKKISQTVAHFVQAGIRVHAKSLLTSLNADTYRQTLEQLEHLGAYSIVIDTYSDNLQRHDDALHASDEQQREVRQVVDEFISTKPRLQVVFRNEQKAKSMDYSIDGFVCHNGRTQLLFYPNGDISRCDKKLPGGDMIVGSVLNQSVYEAWTSKALLESLDPPREKYKGTPCFTCDSFDTCNIRGRCYYGAYMSTGTLYGPQEGACKYMVGVKSVC
;
A
#
# COMPACT_ATOMS: atom_id res chain seq x y z
N MET A 1 -7.20 33.37 -9.00
CA MET A 1 -6.35 32.70 -7.98
C MET A 1 -7.11 32.67 -6.66
N LYS A 2 -7.08 31.58 -5.89
CA LYS A 2 -7.74 31.41 -4.58
C LYS A 2 -6.74 30.84 -3.58
N ARG A 3 -6.68 31.33 -2.34
CA ARG A 3 -5.83 30.76 -1.28
C ARG A 3 -6.66 29.90 -0.32
N PHE A 4 -6.15 28.74 0.07
CA PHE A 4 -6.69 27.89 1.12
C PHE A 4 -5.72 27.95 2.31
N GLY A 5 -6.12 28.69 3.36
CA GLY A 5 -5.25 29.00 4.49
C GLY A 5 -3.93 29.68 4.07
N LYS A 6 -2.85 29.39 4.79
CA LYS A 6 -1.48 29.87 4.48
C LYS A 6 -0.70 28.94 3.54
N LEU A 7 -1.25 27.76 3.23
CA LEU A 7 -0.47 26.63 2.71
C LEU A 7 -0.80 26.27 1.26
N ALA A 8 -1.91 26.75 0.69
CA ALA A 8 -2.22 26.46 -0.71
C ALA A 8 -2.84 27.65 -1.46
N GLN A 9 -2.62 27.67 -2.77
CA GLN A 9 -3.12 28.63 -3.73
C GLN A 9 -3.53 27.92 -5.02
N LEU A 10 -4.83 27.94 -5.34
CA LEU A 10 -5.33 27.56 -6.65
C LEU A 10 -5.12 28.70 -7.65
N ARG A 11 -4.47 28.41 -8.78
CA ARG A 11 -4.35 29.28 -9.95
C ARG A 11 -4.80 28.56 -11.22
N SER A 12 -5.00 29.33 -12.29
CA SER A 12 -5.25 28.80 -13.62
C SER A 12 -4.12 29.25 -14.54
N GLU A 13 -3.60 28.34 -15.35
CA GLU A 13 -2.53 28.58 -16.32
C GLU A 13 -2.75 27.71 -17.55
N ASN A 14 -2.71 28.28 -18.75
CA ASN A 14 -2.79 27.56 -20.03
C ASN A 14 -3.90 26.50 -20.09
N GLU A 15 -5.14 26.86 -19.73
CA GLU A 15 -6.30 25.95 -19.71
C GLU A 15 -6.27 24.86 -18.61
N HIS A 16 -5.29 24.89 -17.71
CA HIS A 16 -5.21 23.98 -16.57
C HIS A 16 -5.49 24.72 -15.26
N TYR A 17 -5.94 23.98 -14.25
CA TYR A 17 -6.07 24.47 -12.88
C TYR A 17 -4.97 23.83 -12.05
N LEU A 18 -4.23 24.66 -11.34
CA LEU A 18 -3.06 24.28 -10.57
C LEU A 18 -3.28 24.68 -9.12
N LEU A 19 -3.22 23.74 -8.20
CA LEU A 19 -3.13 24.01 -6.77
C LEU A 19 -1.64 24.13 -6.41
N ASP A 20 -1.14 25.35 -6.38
CA ASP A 20 0.14 25.67 -5.76
C ASP A 20 0.04 25.42 -4.27
N TYR A 21 1.10 24.90 -3.65
CA TYR A 21 1.19 24.85 -2.20
C TYR A 21 2.46 25.55 -1.74
N TYR A 22 2.31 26.42 -0.73
CA TYR A 22 3.40 27.27 -0.28
C TYR A 22 4.45 26.43 0.44
N PRO A 23 5.74 26.63 0.12
CA PRO A 23 6.81 25.91 0.81
C PRO A 23 6.98 26.41 2.25
N LEU A 24 7.46 25.54 3.13
CA LEU A 24 8.10 25.97 4.38
C LEU A 24 9.41 26.72 4.06
N GLU A 25 9.83 27.62 4.95
CA GLU A 25 10.94 28.56 4.79
C GLU A 25 12.14 27.97 4.02
N GLY A 26 12.50 28.60 2.88
CA GLY A 26 13.74 28.29 2.15
C GLY A 26 13.61 27.78 0.71
N GLN A 27 12.41 27.65 0.12
CA GLN A 27 12.27 27.33 -1.32
C GLN A 27 11.84 28.54 -2.15
N SER A 28 12.40 28.67 -3.36
CA SER A 28 12.16 29.80 -4.28
C SER A 28 10.90 29.69 -5.14
N GLN A 29 10.24 28.51 -5.18
CA GLN A 29 9.05 28.30 -6.01
C GLN A 29 8.07 27.32 -5.33
N ALA A 30 6.77 27.67 -5.32
CA ALA A 30 5.69 26.82 -4.82
C ALA A 30 5.41 25.68 -5.82
N PRO A 31 5.42 24.39 -5.42
CA PRO A 31 5.06 23.31 -6.32
C PRO A 31 3.56 23.34 -6.62
N SER A 32 3.16 22.85 -7.80
CA SER A 32 1.80 22.94 -8.31
C SER A 32 1.22 21.56 -8.62
N ILE A 33 -0.01 21.28 -8.18
CA ILE A 33 -0.76 20.07 -8.53
C ILE A 33 -1.82 20.42 -9.56
N MET A 34 -1.85 19.74 -10.71
CA MET A 34 -2.93 19.94 -11.67
C MET A 34 -4.22 19.28 -11.19
N LEU A 35 -5.26 20.08 -10.98
CA LEU A 35 -6.56 19.61 -10.53
C LEU A 35 -7.51 19.36 -11.70
N HIS A 36 -8.32 18.31 -11.57
CA HIS A 36 -9.44 18.08 -12.49
C HIS A 36 -10.45 19.25 -12.37
N PRO A 37 -11.01 19.77 -13.48
CA PRO A 37 -11.95 20.90 -13.46
C PRO A 37 -13.16 20.70 -12.53
N LEU A 38 -13.63 19.47 -12.34
CA LEU A 38 -14.73 19.16 -11.42
C LEU A 38 -14.33 19.28 -9.94
N VAL A 39 -13.10 18.88 -9.60
CA VAL A 39 -12.54 19.08 -8.24
C VAL A 39 -12.40 20.57 -7.98
N VAL A 40 -11.94 21.33 -8.98
CA VAL A 40 -11.85 22.79 -8.91
C VAL A 40 -13.21 23.44 -8.69
N TYR A 41 -14.25 22.95 -9.37
CA TYR A 41 -15.62 23.41 -9.20
C TYR A 41 -16.10 23.24 -7.75
N ILE A 42 -15.96 22.03 -7.20
CA ILE A 42 -16.35 21.69 -5.82
C ILE A 42 -15.60 22.61 -4.83
N LEU A 43 -14.29 22.77 -5.01
CA LEU A 43 -13.46 23.61 -4.14
C LEU A 43 -13.83 25.11 -4.19
N ILE A 44 -14.30 25.61 -5.33
CA ILE A 44 -14.79 26.98 -5.45
C ILE A 44 -16.19 27.12 -4.84
N SER A 45 -17.03 26.09 -4.91
CA SER A 45 -18.41 26.11 -4.40
C SER A 45 -18.48 25.97 -2.87
N LEU A 46 -17.61 25.16 -2.26
CA LEU A 46 -17.49 25.05 -0.80
C LEU A 46 -17.17 26.39 -0.12
N ASP A 47 -16.49 27.30 -0.83
CA ASP A 47 -16.16 28.65 -0.35
C ASP A 47 -17.36 29.56 -0.10
N LYS A 48 -18.45 29.29 -0.82
CA LYS A 48 -19.64 30.13 -0.80
C LYS A 48 -20.55 29.82 0.39
N GLN A 49 -20.07 29.02 1.34
CA GLN A 49 -20.85 28.43 2.44
C GLN A 49 -22.09 27.68 1.93
N GLN A 50 -22.02 27.15 0.71
CA GLN A 50 -23.08 26.31 0.17
C GLN A 50 -23.01 24.94 0.86
N PRO A 51 -24.13 24.43 1.40
CA PRO A 51 -24.23 23.05 1.84
C PRO A 51 -23.76 22.10 0.74
N LEU A 52 -23.05 21.02 1.11
CA LEU A 52 -22.58 19.97 0.17
C LEU A 52 -23.73 19.47 -0.73
N ALA A 53 -24.93 19.33 -0.17
CA ALA A 53 -26.14 18.93 -0.90
C ALA A 53 -26.50 19.90 -2.06
N ASP A 54 -26.28 21.19 -1.89
CA ASP A 54 -26.55 22.20 -2.92
C ASP A 54 -25.47 22.15 -4.02
N ILE A 55 -24.23 21.85 -3.66
CA ILE A 55 -23.12 21.64 -4.62
C ILE A 55 -23.39 20.39 -5.46
N VAL A 56 -23.85 19.31 -4.84
CA VAL A 56 -24.26 18.08 -5.53
C VAL A 56 -25.39 18.38 -6.51
N ALA A 57 -26.45 19.04 -6.08
CA ALA A 57 -27.58 19.41 -6.93
C ALA A 57 -27.17 20.31 -8.12
N ASP A 58 -26.24 21.24 -7.87
CA ASP A 58 -25.72 22.15 -8.88
C ASP A 58 -24.83 21.45 -9.90
N ILE A 59 -24.01 20.47 -9.46
CA ILE A 59 -23.24 19.62 -10.36
C ILE A 59 -24.17 18.81 -11.27
N GLN A 60 -25.23 18.22 -10.72
CA GLN A 60 -26.19 17.48 -11.54
C GLN A 60 -26.86 18.38 -12.58
N THR A 61 -27.30 19.57 -12.16
CA THR A 61 -28.08 20.49 -12.99
C THR A 61 -27.22 21.10 -14.10
N GLN A 62 -26.01 21.56 -13.77
CA GLN A 62 -25.14 22.23 -14.73
C GLN A 62 -24.39 21.26 -15.64
N PHE A 63 -24.08 20.06 -15.15
CA PHE A 63 -23.13 19.16 -15.78
C PHE A 63 -23.74 17.82 -16.20
N GLY A 64 -25.00 17.55 -15.88
CA GLY A 64 -25.70 16.34 -16.31
C GLY A 64 -25.14 15.05 -15.70
N VAL A 65 -24.50 15.16 -14.54
CA VAL A 65 -23.96 14.03 -13.76
C VAL A 65 -25.10 13.43 -12.92
N ALA A 66 -25.15 12.10 -12.76
CA ALA A 66 -26.18 11.47 -11.93
C ALA A 66 -26.01 11.82 -10.44
N PHE A 67 -27.11 11.81 -9.68
CA PHE A 67 -27.10 12.19 -8.25
C PHE A 67 -26.06 11.42 -7.44
N ALA A 68 -26.07 10.09 -7.59
CA ALA A 68 -25.17 9.20 -6.86
C ALA A 68 -23.70 9.51 -7.17
N ASP A 69 -23.38 9.75 -8.44
CA ASP A 69 -22.01 10.09 -8.86
C ASP A 69 -21.58 11.46 -8.33
N ALA A 70 -22.48 12.46 -8.34
CA ALA A 70 -22.19 13.80 -7.83
C ALA A 70 -22.00 13.81 -6.30
N GLN A 71 -22.79 13.03 -5.57
CA GLN A 71 -22.66 12.86 -4.12
C GLN A 71 -21.34 12.17 -3.76
N GLU A 72 -21.01 11.06 -4.42
CA GLU A 72 -19.79 10.27 -4.14
C GLU A 72 -18.50 11.08 -4.43
N ILE A 73 -18.47 11.87 -5.51
CA ILE A 73 -17.34 12.77 -5.82
C ILE A 73 -17.18 13.86 -4.75
N THR A 74 -18.30 14.35 -4.23
CA THR A 74 -18.32 15.41 -3.23
C THR A 74 -17.82 14.89 -1.88
N ASP A 75 -18.24 13.69 -1.47
CA ASP A 75 -17.79 13.02 -0.24
C ASP A 75 -16.27 12.74 -0.26
N ASP A 76 -15.70 12.32 -1.41
CA ASP A 76 -14.25 12.09 -1.55
C ASP A 76 -13.44 13.39 -1.42
N VAL A 77 -13.94 14.50 -1.96
CA VAL A 77 -13.30 15.82 -1.80
C VAL A 77 -13.41 16.29 -0.36
N ASP A 78 -14.53 16.05 0.32
CA ASP A 78 -14.72 16.38 1.72
C ASP A 78 -13.74 15.61 2.61
N VAL A 79 -13.60 14.29 2.42
CA VAL A 79 -12.62 13.44 3.13
C VAL A 79 -11.19 13.92 2.90
N VAL A 80 -10.83 14.31 1.68
CA VAL A 80 -9.49 14.86 1.37
C VAL A 80 -9.26 16.21 2.05
N PHE A 81 -10.28 17.03 2.26
CA PHE A 81 -10.11 18.37 2.82
C PHE A 81 -10.26 18.40 4.35
N GLU A 82 -11.22 17.68 4.94
CA GLU A 82 -11.37 17.51 6.39
C GLU A 82 -10.12 16.87 7.01
N SER A 83 -9.46 15.95 6.28
CA SER A 83 -8.22 15.32 6.75
C SER A 83 -6.96 16.20 6.65
N HIS A 84 -7.02 17.38 6.02
CA HIS A 84 -5.85 18.23 5.73
C HIS A 84 -5.98 19.70 6.18
N PHE A 85 -7.18 20.24 6.38
CA PHE A 85 -7.39 21.66 6.72
C PHE A 85 -8.30 21.79 7.95
N SER A 86 -7.71 21.87 9.15
CA SER A 86 -8.47 22.15 10.39
C SER A 86 -9.15 23.52 10.34
N ASP A 87 -10.42 23.59 10.78
CA ASP A 87 -11.30 24.71 11.24
C ASP A 87 -11.16 26.17 10.73
N ASP A 88 -10.18 26.52 9.89
CA ASP A 88 -9.83 27.91 9.60
C ASP A 88 -9.85 28.23 8.10
N LEU A 89 -10.84 27.65 7.39
CA LEU A 89 -11.20 28.04 6.03
C LEU A 89 -12.07 29.32 6.04
N THR A 90 -11.58 30.41 6.64
CA THR A 90 -12.17 31.74 6.41
C THR A 90 -11.63 32.33 5.11
N ALA A 91 -12.28 31.98 4.00
CA ALA A 91 -11.91 32.45 2.69
C ALA A 91 -12.26 33.93 2.46
N LYS A 92 -11.31 34.67 1.87
CA LYS A 92 -11.54 36.02 1.33
C LYS A 92 -11.16 36.08 -0.14
N GLY A 93 -12.16 36.37 -0.99
CA GLY A 93 -12.04 36.98 -2.32
C GLY A 93 -11.60 36.05 -3.46
N ILE A 94 -12.48 35.86 -4.46
CA ILE A 94 -12.18 35.10 -5.68
C ILE A 94 -12.19 36.02 -6.92
N ALA A 95 -11.19 35.82 -7.78
CA ALA A 95 -11.32 35.98 -9.23
C ALA A 95 -10.85 34.67 -9.91
N VAL A 96 -11.80 33.87 -10.37
CA VAL A 96 -11.62 32.70 -11.25
C VAL A 96 -12.49 32.98 -12.48
N ASP A 97 -11.99 32.69 -13.69
CA ASP A 97 -12.79 32.80 -14.92
C ASP A 97 -13.79 31.64 -14.96
N ILE A 98 -14.95 31.87 -14.31
CA ILE A 98 -16.06 30.93 -14.23
C ILE A 98 -16.52 30.53 -15.64
N ALA A 99 -16.45 31.43 -16.62
CA ALA A 99 -16.88 31.14 -17.97
C ALA A 99 -15.93 30.16 -18.66
N GLN A 100 -14.62 30.22 -18.39
CA GLN A 100 -13.65 29.23 -18.88
C GLN A 100 -13.86 27.86 -18.23
N LEU A 101 -14.03 27.83 -16.90
CA LEU A 101 -14.32 26.60 -16.16
C LEU A 101 -15.60 25.93 -16.66
N GLN A 102 -16.66 26.71 -16.85
CA GLN A 102 -17.91 26.23 -17.43
C GLN A 102 -17.73 25.72 -18.86
N ARG A 103 -16.96 26.40 -19.72
CA ARG A 103 -16.69 25.91 -21.09
C ARG A 103 -15.95 24.57 -21.10
N GLN A 104 -14.97 24.39 -20.21
CA GLN A 104 -14.20 23.14 -20.11
C GLN A 104 -15.05 22.00 -19.54
N LEU A 105 -15.83 22.27 -18.49
CA LEU A 105 -16.78 21.29 -17.94
C LEU A 105 -17.85 20.93 -18.97
N CYS A 106 -18.43 21.88 -19.70
CA CYS A 106 -19.36 21.58 -20.80
C CYS A 106 -18.72 20.78 -21.94
N THR A 107 -17.44 20.99 -22.22
CA THR A 107 -16.70 20.21 -23.25
C THR A 107 -16.45 18.77 -22.78
N LEU A 108 -16.08 18.60 -21.51
CA LEU A 108 -15.94 17.28 -20.87
C LEU A 108 -17.29 16.55 -20.81
N ALA A 109 -18.38 17.26 -20.49
CA ALA A 109 -19.75 16.74 -20.45
C ALA A 109 -20.20 16.18 -21.81
N ARG A 110 -19.92 16.93 -22.89
CA ARG A 110 -20.32 16.58 -24.26
C ARG A 110 -19.49 15.46 -24.88
N THR A 111 -18.36 15.10 -24.29
CA THR A 111 -17.47 14.04 -24.80
C THR A 111 -17.63 12.70 -24.07
N GLU A 112 -18.70 12.53 -23.28
CA GLU A 112 -18.94 11.35 -22.41
C GLU A 112 -17.80 11.05 -21.42
N LYS A 113 -16.88 12.01 -21.19
CA LYS A 113 -15.73 11.87 -20.29
C LYS A 113 -15.97 12.37 -18.87
N MET A 114 -17.14 12.91 -18.59
CA MET A 114 -17.43 13.57 -17.32
C MET A 114 -18.33 12.74 -16.40
N THR A 115 -18.96 11.70 -16.93
CA THR A 115 -20.10 11.01 -16.31
C THR A 115 -19.76 9.67 -15.67
N THR A 116 -18.48 9.37 -15.41
CA THR A 116 -18.16 8.15 -14.67
C THR A 116 -17.04 8.41 -13.66
N ARG A 117 -17.19 7.85 -12.44
CA ARG A 117 -16.08 7.62 -11.50
C ARG A 117 -14.81 7.14 -12.23
N SER A 118 -14.96 6.36 -13.29
CA SER A 118 -13.89 5.87 -14.16
C SER A 118 -12.97 6.93 -14.79
N THR A 119 -13.41 8.18 -14.90
CA THR A 119 -12.65 9.27 -15.56
C THR A 119 -11.96 10.21 -14.57
N VAL A 120 -12.52 10.42 -13.37
CA VAL A 120 -11.91 11.26 -12.31
C VAL A 120 -11.13 10.40 -11.29
N PHE A 121 -11.68 9.25 -10.90
CA PHE A 121 -11.12 8.31 -9.92
C PHE A 121 -11.41 6.87 -10.35
N LYS A 122 -10.64 6.37 -11.33
CA LYS A 122 -10.84 5.03 -11.90
C LYS A 122 -10.60 3.93 -10.86
N GLY A 123 -11.66 3.54 -10.12
CA GLY A 123 -11.74 2.36 -9.26
C GLY A 123 -10.75 2.32 -8.10
N ASN A 124 -11.23 2.56 -6.87
CA ASN A 124 -10.45 2.44 -5.63
C ASN A 124 -9.05 3.09 -5.68
N ARG A 125 -8.86 4.10 -6.54
CA ARG A 125 -7.59 4.77 -6.79
C ARG A 125 -7.65 6.18 -6.24
N SER A 126 -6.75 6.47 -5.31
CA SER A 126 -6.56 7.78 -4.72
C SER A 126 -5.99 8.79 -5.73
N PRO A 127 -6.34 10.09 -5.64
CA PRO A 127 -5.74 11.16 -6.46
C PRO A 127 -4.21 11.21 -6.36
N PHE A 128 -3.65 10.77 -5.25
CA PHE A 128 -2.23 10.72 -4.93
C PHE A 128 -1.91 9.44 -4.12
N PRO A 129 -0.64 9.00 -4.04
CA PRO A 129 -0.31 7.84 -3.22
C PRO A 129 -0.50 8.16 -1.73
N LEU A 130 -1.27 7.32 -1.04
CA LEU A 130 -1.39 7.33 0.43
C LEU A 130 -0.17 6.69 1.09
N SER A 131 0.53 5.82 0.37
CA SER A 131 1.68 5.06 0.82
C SER A 131 2.81 5.09 -0.21
N LEU A 132 4.04 5.27 0.26
CA LEU A 132 5.23 4.93 -0.52
C LEU A 132 5.70 3.53 -0.14
N GLN A 133 5.74 2.60 -1.08
CA GLN A 133 6.39 1.31 -0.88
C GLN A 133 7.77 1.32 -1.50
N TRP A 134 8.77 1.13 -0.65
CA TRP A 134 10.15 1.01 -1.07
C TRP A 134 10.66 -0.39 -0.78
N LEU A 135 11.03 -1.11 -1.84
CA LEU A 135 11.90 -2.27 -1.71
C LEU A 135 13.30 -1.74 -1.45
N VAL A 136 13.72 -1.77 -0.18
CA VAL A 136 14.98 -1.18 0.27
C VAL A 136 16.16 -1.89 -0.37
N THR A 137 16.12 -3.21 -0.40
CA THR A 137 17.19 -4.09 -0.89
C THR A 137 16.59 -5.43 -1.29
N GLY A 138 17.14 -6.11 -2.28
CA GLY A 138 16.86 -7.52 -2.59
C GLY A 138 17.70 -8.50 -1.77
N ASN A 139 18.75 -8.01 -1.09
CA ASN A 139 19.62 -8.82 -0.23
C ASN A 139 19.03 -9.03 1.17
N CYS A 140 19.32 -10.18 1.77
CA CYS A 140 18.87 -10.53 3.11
C CYS A 140 19.98 -11.24 3.90
N ASN A 141 20.05 -10.99 5.20
CA ASN A 141 20.97 -11.69 6.09
C ASN A 141 20.34 -12.93 6.73
N ARG A 142 19.28 -13.49 6.13
CA ARG A 142 18.59 -14.73 6.49
C ARG A 142 18.38 -15.57 5.24
N LYS A 143 18.26 -16.88 5.40
CA LYS A 143 18.03 -17.83 4.30
C LYS A 143 16.75 -18.61 4.55
N CYS A 144 15.64 -17.91 4.76
CA CYS A 144 14.40 -18.56 5.15
C CYS A 144 13.96 -19.57 4.09
N VAL A 145 13.55 -20.76 4.52
CA VAL A 145 13.22 -21.88 3.63
C VAL A 145 11.98 -21.60 2.78
N TYR A 146 11.02 -20.86 3.34
CA TYR A 146 9.77 -20.43 2.72
C TYR A 146 9.88 -19.08 1.97
N CYS A 147 11.05 -18.43 1.92
CA CYS A 147 11.17 -17.08 1.37
C CYS A 147 10.88 -17.08 -0.14
N TYR A 148 9.76 -16.45 -0.53
CA TYR A 148 9.31 -16.40 -1.92
C TYR A 148 10.31 -15.70 -2.86
N GLN A 149 11.07 -14.71 -2.37
CA GLN A 149 12.03 -13.97 -3.20
C GLN A 149 13.31 -14.77 -3.46
N GLY A 150 13.62 -15.78 -2.62
CA GLY A 150 14.92 -16.42 -2.65
C GLY A 150 16.08 -15.43 -2.50
N ALA A 151 15.90 -14.40 -1.66
CA ALA A 151 16.83 -13.29 -1.49
C ALA A 151 18.29 -13.79 -1.31
N PRO A 152 19.27 -13.21 -2.02
CA PRO A 152 20.68 -13.56 -1.84
C PRO A 152 21.11 -13.36 -0.39
N LEU A 153 21.85 -14.33 0.14
CA LEU A 153 22.39 -14.27 1.49
C LEU A 153 23.56 -13.27 1.51
N SER A 154 23.31 -12.07 2.04
CA SER A 154 24.28 -10.98 2.12
C SER A 154 23.96 -10.07 3.30
N SER A 155 25.00 -9.54 3.94
CA SER A 155 24.87 -8.48 4.95
C SER A 155 25.02 -7.08 4.36
N LYS A 156 25.20 -6.97 3.03
CA LYS A 156 25.38 -5.70 2.32
C LYS A 156 24.17 -5.40 1.43
N THR A 157 23.89 -4.12 1.24
CA THR A 157 22.78 -3.61 0.41
C THR A 157 23.32 -2.82 -0.79
N GLU A 158 24.32 -3.37 -1.50
CA GLU A 158 24.98 -2.72 -2.65
C GLU A 158 24.02 -2.44 -3.82
N ASP A 159 22.89 -3.14 -3.87
CA ASP A 159 21.80 -2.92 -4.83
C ASP A 159 20.87 -1.76 -4.46
N SER A 160 20.94 -1.27 -3.22
CA SER A 160 20.19 -0.12 -2.74
C SER A 160 20.86 1.19 -3.14
N THR A 161 20.69 1.60 -4.39
CA THR A 161 21.44 2.71 -4.99
C THR A 161 20.75 4.07 -4.89
N VAL A 162 19.49 4.13 -4.44
CA VAL A 162 18.81 5.41 -4.22
C VAL A 162 19.48 6.18 -3.09
N ASP A 163 19.96 7.39 -3.38
CA ASP A 163 20.57 8.29 -2.39
C ASP A 163 19.56 8.78 -1.34
N ILE A 164 20.03 9.00 -0.11
CA ILE A 164 19.17 9.45 0.99
C ILE A 164 18.44 10.77 0.69
N ASN A 165 19.04 11.68 -0.07
CA ASN A 165 18.39 12.94 -0.42
C ASN A 165 17.21 12.74 -1.37
N VAL A 166 17.27 11.72 -2.24
CA VAL A 166 16.11 11.32 -3.05
C VAL A 166 15.01 10.77 -2.14
N LEU A 167 15.35 9.92 -1.17
CA LEU A 167 14.36 9.39 -0.22
C LEU A 167 13.69 10.50 0.60
N LYS A 168 14.48 11.44 1.13
CA LYS A 168 13.98 12.62 1.85
C LYS A 168 13.07 13.49 0.98
N ARG A 169 13.40 13.65 -0.31
CA ARG A 169 12.52 14.31 -1.29
C ARG A 169 11.19 13.56 -1.42
N LEU A 170 11.22 12.25 -1.65
CA LEU A 170 10.00 11.43 -1.85
C LEU A 170 9.09 11.45 -0.62
N ILE A 171 9.68 11.33 0.58
CA ILE A 171 8.95 11.44 1.86
C ILE A 171 8.23 12.79 1.95
N ARG A 172 8.95 13.89 1.71
CA ARG A 172 8.38 15.24 1.76
C ARG A 172 7.28 15.43 0.71
N GLU A 173 7.51 15.02 -0.53
CA GLU A 173 6.52 15.12 -1.61
C GLU A 173 5.26 14.31 -1.28
N THR A 174 5.41 13.11 -0.71
CA THR A 174 4.28 12.28 -0.31
C THR A 174 3.52 12.90 0.86
N ALA A 175 4.22 13.42 1.87
CA ALA A 175 3.60 14.14 2.98
C ALA A 175 2.77 15.33 2.50
N GLN A 176 3.33 16.12 1.56
CA GLN A 176 2.68 17.28 0.97
C GLN A 176 1.44 16.91 0.13
N LEU A 177 1.45 15.73 -0.49
CA LEU A 177 0.29 15.20 -1.19
C LEU A 177 -0.77 14.63 -0.24
N GLY A 178 -0.45 14.38 1.02
CA GLY A 178 -1.37 13.84 2.02
C GLY A 178 -1.18 12.36 2.35
N GLY A 179 -0.09 11.75 1.88
CA GLY A 179 0.27 10.38 2.24
C GLY A 179 0.56 10.24 3.73
N LYS A 180 0.36 9.02 4.24
CA LYS A 180 0.34 8.72 5.68
C LYS A 180 1.42 7.73 6.09
N GLU A 181 1.98 6.99 5.14
CA GLU A 181 2.89 5.89 5.45
C GLU A 181 4.03 5.75 4.42
N ILE A 182 5.13 5.16 4.89
CA ILE A 182 6.18 4.62 4.05
C ILE A 182 6.40 3.15 4.42
N MET A 183 6.11 2.25 3.48
CA MET A 183 6.33 0.82 3.63
C MET A 183 7.76 0.45 3.20
N LEU A 184 8.55 -0.08 4.12
CA LEU A 184 9.92 -0.55 3.91
C LEU A 184 9.92 -2.07 3.82
N THR A 185 10.28 -2.60 2.66
CA THR A 185 10.23 -4.04 2.37
C THR A 185 11.44 -4.48 1.53
N GLY A 186 11.38 -5.67 0.92
CA GLY A 186 12.46 -6.28 0.13
C GLY A 186 12.97 -7.57 0.77
N GLY A 187 14.28 -7.76 0.79
CA GLY A 187 14.96 -8.83 1.51
C GLY A 187 14.93 -8.56 3.02
N GLU A 188 15.88 -7.77 3.52
CA GLU A 188 15.85 -7.27 4.90
C GLU A 188 16.05 -5.74 4.91
N PRO A 189 14.98 -4.94 5.11
CA PRO A 189 15.06 -3.48 5.00
C PRO A 189 16.00 -2.86 6.03
N LEU A 190 16.10 -3.44 7.23
CA LEU A 190 16.93 -2.88 8.31
C LEU A 190 18.44 -3.15 8.14
N LEU A 191 18.88 -3.71 6.99
CA LEU A 191 20.30 -3.86 6.67
C LEU A 191 20.95 -2.58 6.13
N ARG A 192 20.16 -1.67 5.55
CA ARG A 192 20.71 -0.45 4.96
C ARG A 192 21.16 0.51 6.09
N GLU A 193 22.37 1.05 5.97
CA GLU A 193 23.05 1.77 7.06
C GLU A 193 22.29 3.00 7.56
N ASP A 194 21.68 3.76 6.65
CA ASP A 194 20.95 5.01 6.91
C ASP A 194 19.44 4.79 7.15
N ILE A 195 18.96 3.55 7.25
CA ILE A 195 17.51 3.25 7.28
C ILE A 195 16.79 3.90 8.46
N TYR A 196 17.44 3.95 9.63
CA TYR A 196 16.86 4.59 10.82
C TYR A 196 16.75 6.11 10.63
N GLU A 197 17.67 6.74 9.90
CA GLU A 197 17.57 8.16 9.55
C GLU A 197 16.38 8.41 8.61
N VAL A 198 16.17 7.52 7.63
CA VAL A 198 15.01 7.58 6.72
C VAL A 198 13.70 7.44 7.50
N MET A 199 13.62 6.50 8.44
CA MET A 199 12.43 6.29 9.29
C MET A 199 12.14 7.49 10.19
N ILE A 200 13.17 8.06 10.82
CA ILE A 200 13.03 9.25 11.67
C ILE A 200 12.56 10.43 10.82
N TYR A 201 13.18 10.66 9.66
CA TYR A 201 12.78 11.73 8.75
C TYR A 201 11.33 11.57 8.25
N ALA A 202 10.87 10.34 8.01
CA ALA A 202 9.47 10.06 7.69
C ALA A 202 8.53 10.48 8.83
N LEU A 203 8.83 10.09 10.07
CA LEU A 203 8.04 10.45 11.24
C LEU A 203 7.97 11.97 11.46
N GLU A 204 9.09 12.67 11.29
CA GLU A 204 9.17 14.14 11.36
C GLU A 204 8.29 14.83 10.31
N HIS A 205 7.99 14.16 9.20
CA HIS A 205 7.12 14.65 8.12
C HIS A 205 5.72 14.05 8.15
N GLY A 206 5.34 13.37 9.23
CA GLY A 206 3.99 12.82 9.42
C GLY A 206 3.71 11.52 8.65
N LEU A 207 4.73 10.85 8.12
CA LEU A 207 4.61 9.53 7.53
C LEU A 207 5.01 8.47 8.56
N THR A 208 4.15 7.48 8.76
CA THR A 208 4.44 6.34 9.63
C THR A 208 5.25 5.29 8.85
N PRO A 209 6.45 4.91 9.31
CA PRO A 209 7.16 3.77 8.74
C PRO A 209 6.42 2.46 9.06
N ASP A 210 6.01 1.72 8.03
CA ASP A 210 5.58 0.32 8.13
C ASP A 210 6.70 -0.57 7.60
N PHE A 211 7.21 -1.48 8.43
CA PHE A 211 8.30 -2.37 8.04
C PHE A 211 8.11 -3.71 8.70
N ILE A 212 8.51 -4.78 8.02
CA ILE A 212 8.53 -6.13 8.57
C ILE A 212 9.97 -6.62 8.55
N SER A 213 10.50 -7.00 9.71
CA SER A 213 11.93 -7.34 9.83
C SER A 213 12.18 -8.62 10.65
N LYS A 214 13.28 -9.31 10.32
CA LYS A 214 13.91 -10.39 11.13
C LYS A 214 15.25 -9.95 11.71
N GLN A 215 15.57 -8.66 11.62
CA GLN A 215 16.84 -8.09 12.03
C GLN A 215 16.89 -7.80 13.54
N PHE A 216 18.09 -7.89 14.09
CA PHE A 216 18.36 -7.42 15.44
C PHE A 216 18.32 -5.88 15.48
N VAL A 217 17.53 -5.31 16.40
CA VAL A 217 17.53 -3.87 16.67
C VAL A 217 18.09 -3.66 18.07
N SER A 218 19.09 -2.79 18.21
CA SER A 218 19.68 -2.45 19.51
C SER A 218 18.71 -1.62 20.36
N ALA A 219 18.93 -1.61 21.68
CA ALA A 219 18.18 -0.75 22.59
C ALA A 219 18.31 0.75 22.22
N GLU A 220 19.49 1.16 21.74
CA GLU A 220 19.74 2.53 21.26
C GLU A 220 18.87 2.89 20.06
N ASN A 221 18.81 2.01 19.04
CA ASN A 221 17.99 2.27 17.85
C ASN A 221 16.50 2.22 18.17
N ALA A 222 16.06 1.31 19.06
CA ALA A 222 14.68 1.28 19.54
C ALA A 222 14.30 2.59 20.26
N GLN A 223 15.18 3.10 21.13
CA GLN A 223 14.99 4.39 21.80
C GLN A 223 14.94 5.57 20.82
N LYS A 224 15.85 5.62 19.83
CA LYS A 224 15.84 6.65 18.78
C LYS A 224 14.52 6.68 18.01
N LEU A 225 14.01 5.51 17.62
CA LEU A 225 12.72 5.40 16.91
C LEU A 225 11.54 5.81 17.80
N ALA A 226 11.54 5.42 19.08
CA ALA A 226 10.50 5.81 20.03
C ALA A 226 10.48 7.33 20.25
N GLN A 227 11.65 7.95 20.40
CA GLN A 227 11.79 9.41 20.55
C GLN A 227 11.31 10.16 19.31
N ALA A 228 11.51 9.59 18.11
CA ALA A 228 10.97 10.13 16.86
C ALA A 228 9.46 9.92 16.70
N GLY A 229 8.81 9.17 17.60
CA GLY A 229 7.36 8.97 17.60
C GLY A 229 6.88 7.69 16.94
N LEU A 230 7.77 6.71 16.67
CA LEU A 230 7.33 5.38 16.25
C LEU A 230 6.50 4.72 17.36
N LYS A 231 5.33 4.20 17.01
CA LYS A 231 4.41 3.56 17.97
C LYS A 231 4.35 2.05 17.84
N ASP A 232 4.55 1.55 16.63
CA ASP A 232 4.34 0.15 16.26
C ASP A 232 5.55 -0.36 15.47
N ALA A 233 6.00 -1.58 15.79
CA ALA A 233 7.05 -2.28 15.07
C ALA A 233 6.56 -3.68 14.68
N TYR A 234 6.71 -4.04 13.39
CA TYR A 234 6.30 -5.36 12.91
C TYR A 234 7.53 -6.27 12.72
N LEU A 235 7.51 -7.42 13.38
CA LEU A 235 8.59 -8.39 13.34
C LEU A 235 8.08 -9.70 12.76
N SER A 236 8.82 -10.29 11.82
CA SER A 236 8.50 -11.65 11.39
C SER A 236 9.03 -12.66 12.39
N ILE A 237 8.15 -13.31 13.14
CA ILE A 237 8.51 -14.27 14.19
C ILE A 237 7.71 -15.54 13.98
N ASP A 238 8.30 -16.48 13.24
CA ASP A 238 7.65 -17.75 12.90
C ASP A 238 7.78 -18.79 14.01
N SER A 239 8.87 -18.72 14.78
CA SER A 239 9.09 -19.53 15.97
C SER A 239 10.14 -18.85 16.86
N LEU A 240 9.98 -19.00 18.17
CA LEU A 240 10.99 -18.63 19.17
C LEU A 240 11.68 -19.88 19.76
N GLU A 241 11.28 -21.08 19.36
CA GLU A 241 11.97 -22.32 19.68
C GLU A 241 13.22 -22.47 18.81
N LYS A 242 14.37 -22.69 19.47
CA LYS A 242 15.71 -22.60 18.85
C LYS A 242 15.83 -23.42 17.56
N ASP A 243 15.35 -24.66 17.57
CA ASP A 243 15.54 -25.60 16.47
C ASP A 243 14.59 -25.29 15.31
N SER A 244 13.30 -25.10 15.57
CA SER A 244 12.31 -24.64 14.57
C SER A 244 12.72 -23.29 13.96
N ALA A 245 13.11 -22.32 14.78
CA ALA A 245 13.59 -21.02 14.35
C ALA A 245 14.81 -21.11 13.41
N THR A 246 15.76 -22.00 13.73
CA THR A 246 16.96 -22.21 12.91
C THR A 246 16.61 -22.91 11.60
N ALA A 247 15.75 -23.93 11.64
CA ALA A 247 15.28 -24.64 10.44
C ALA A 247 14.55 -23.69 9.48
N LEU A 248 13.68 -22.84 10.04
CA LEU A 248 12.88 -21.88 9.27
C LEU A 248 13.72 -20.77 8.63
N THR A 249 14.66 -20.20 9.38
CA THR A 249 15.44 -19.02 8.92
C THR A 249 16.75 -19.38 8.25
N GLY A 250 17.18 -20.64 8.34
CA GLY A 250 18.44 -21.15 7.82
C GLY A 250 19.69 -20.65 8.57
N ILE A 251 19.54 -19.90 9.67
CA ILE A 251 20.64 -19.29 10.42
C ILE A 251 20.41 -19.42 11.93
N GLY A 252 21.42 -19.93 12.63
CA GLY A 252 21.38 -20.09 14.08
C GLY A 252 21.37 -18.76 14.86
N GLY A 253 20.78 -18.79 16.06
CA GLY A 253 20.77 -17.64 16.97
C GLY A 253 19.71 -16.59 16.67
N PHE A 254 18.83 -16.83 15.69
CA PHE A 254 17.70 -15.94 15.36
C PHE A 254 16.78 -15.72 16.57
N ALA A 255 16.28 -16.79 17.20
CA ALA A 255 15.35 -16.71 18.33
C ALA A 255 15.86 -15.80 19.46
N LYS A 256 17.13 -15.97 19.87
CA LYS A 256 17.75 -15.12 20.90
C LYS A 256 17.77 -13.64 20.49
N LYS A 257 18.23 -13.34 19.26
CA LYS A 257 18.36 -11.96 18.78
C LYS A 257 17.00 -11.29 18.60
N ILE A 258 16.02 -11.99 18.05
CA ILE A 258 14.69 -11.41 17.84
C ILE A 258 13.96 -11.20 19.16
N SER A 259 14.10 -12.09 20.15
CA SER A 259 13.58 -11.86 21.51
C SER A 259 14.19 -10.62 22.17
N GLN A 260 15.49 -10.36 21.95
CA GLN A 260 16.11 -9.12 22.40
C GLN A 260 15.53 -7.89 21.69
N THR A 261 15.31 -7.96 20.37
CA THR A 261 14.62 -6.90 19.61
C THR A 261 13.23 -6.61 20.19
N VAL A 262 12.42 -7.64 20.47
CA VAL A 262 11.10 -7.49 21.09
C VAL A 262 11.23 -6.75 22.43
N ALA A 263 12.11 -7.23 23.30
CA ALA A 263 12.33 -6.60 24.61
C ALA A 263 12.78 -5.14 24.50
N HIS A 264 13.68 -4.82 23.56
CA HIS A 264 14.15 -3.44 23.34
C HIS A 264 13.02 -2.51 22.89
N PHE A 265 12.15 -2.95 21.98
CA PHE A 265 11.00 -2.15 21.55
C PHE A 265 9.98 -1.96 22.68
N VAL A 266 9.64 -3.04 23.39
CA VAL A 266 8.71 -2.98 24.53
C VAL A 266 9.23 -2.04 25.62
N GLN A 267 10.52 -2.11 25.96
CA GLN A 267 11.16 -1.21 26.93
C GLN A 267 11.18 0.26 26.47
N ALA A 268 11.25 0.50 25.15
CA ALA A 268 11.16 1.84 24.58
C ALA A 268 9.72 2.37 24.47
N GLY A 269 8.70 1.56 24.82
CA GLY A 269 7.29 1.94 24.72
C GLY A 269 6.68 1.74 23.33
N ILE A 270 7.36 1.00 22.44
CA ILE A 270 6.86 0.64 21.11
C ILE A 270 6.10 -0.68 21.19
N ARG A 271 4.89 -0.73 20.63
CA ARG A 271 4.11 -1.97 20.52
C ARG A 271 4.72 -2.88 19.47
N VAL A 272 4.91 -4.14 19.82
CA VAL A 272 5.47 -5.13 18.90
C VAL A 272 4.37 -6.02 18.33
N HIS A 273 4.27 -6.06 17.01
CA HIS A 273 3.35 -6.90 16.27
C HIS A 273 4.13 -8.01 15.56
N ALA A 274 3.95 -9.25 16.01
CA ALA A 274 4.49 -10.42 15.33
C ALA A 274 3.66 -10.76 14.07
N LYS A 275 4.35 -11.05 12.98
CA LYS A 275 3.77 -11.71 11.80
C LYS A 275 4.43 -13.08 11.68
N SER A 276 3.62 -14.12 11.62
CA SER A 276 4.11 -15.50 11.67
C SER A 276 3.52 -16.31 10.54
N LEU A 277 4.37 -17.10 9.89
CA LEU A 277 3.97 -18.07 8.88
C LEU A 277 3.95 -19.47 9.49
N LEU A 278 2.77 -20.08 9.52
CA LEU A 278 2.60 -21.47 9.89
C LEU A 278 3.07 -22.38 8.75
N THR A 279 3.98 -23.28 9.09
CA THR A 279 4.57 -24.31 8.23
C THR A 279 4.54 -25.65 8.94
N SER A 280 4.89 -26.73 8.24
CA SER A 280 5.12 -28.04 8.85
C SER A 280 6.22 -28.04 9.94
N LEU A 281 7.16 -27.06 9.91
CA LEU A 281 8.36 -27.04 10.76
C LEU A 281 8.17 -26.37 12.13
N ASN A 282 7.07 -25.63 12.32
CA ASN A 282 6.75 -24.90 13.55
C ASN A 282 5.37 -25.20 14.13
N ALA A 283 4.55 -26.00 13.46
CA ALA A 283 3.22 -26.36 13.97
C ALA A 283 3.28 -26.96 15.38
N ASP A 284 4.18 -27.90 15.63
CA ASP A 284 4.28 -28.63 16.90
C ASP A 284 4.80 -27.76 18.06
N THR A 285 5.43 -26.61 17.75
CA THR A 285 6.04 -25.70 18.73
C THR A 285 5.30 -24.36 18.86
N TYR A 286 4.09 -24.28 18.30
CA TYR A 286 3.36 -23.02 18.20
C TYR A 286 2.90 -22.48 19.57
N ARG A 287 2.50 -23.37 20.49
CA ARG A 287 2.12 -22.98 21.86
C ARG A 287 3.24 -22.24 22.56
N GLN A 288 4.44 -22.79 22.52
CA GLN A 288 5.64 -22.22 23.14
C GLN A 288 5.94 -20.84 22.55
N THR A 289 5.78 -20.69 21.23
CA THR A 289 5.96 -19.39 20.56
C THR A 289 4.96 -18.33 21.07
N LEU A 290 3.68 -18.70 21.24
CA LEU A 290 2.66 -17.80 21.80
C LEU A 290 2.98 -17.39 23.25
N GLU A 291 3.31 -18.37 24.09
CA GLU A 291 3.65 -18.15 25.51
C GLU A 291 4.89 -17.26 25.66
N GLN A 292 5.92 -17.48 24.82
CA GLN A 292 7.13 -16.66 24.81
C GLN A 292 6.86 -15.22 24.35
N LEU A 293 6.02 -15.02 23.33
CA LEU A 293 5.64 -13.68 22.87
C LEU A 293 4.85 -12.90 23.93
N GLU A 294 3.90 -13.57 24.61
CA GLU A 294 3.17 -12.99 25.75
C GLU A 294 4.12 -12.60 26.89
N HIS A 295 5.07 -13.49 27.23
CA HIS A 295 6.05 -13.21 28.27
C HIS A 295 6.95 -12.01 27.93
N LEU A 296 7.37 -11.90 26.67
CA LEU A 296 8.16 -10.77 26.17
C LEU A 296 7.37 -9.45 26.08
N GLY A 297 6.03 -9.51 26.22
CA GLY A 297 5.16 -8.33 26.15
C GLY A 297 4.84 -7.88 24.72
N ALA A 298 4.88 -8.79 23.74
CA ALA A 298 4.39 -8.49 22.39
C ALA A 298 2.89 -8.12 22.43
N TYR A 299 2.50 -7.18 21.58
CA TYR A 299 1.13 -6.64 21.57
C TYR A 299 0.17 -7.53 20.78
N SER A 300 0.59 -8.01 19.61
CA SER A 300 -0.22 -8.92 18.81
C SER A 300 0.62 -9.91 18.00
N ILE A 301 -0.01 -10.97 17.53
CA ILE A 301 0.49 -11.87 16.51
C ILE A 301 -0.59 -12.11 15.44
N VAL A 302 -0.19 -12.02 14.17
CA VAL A 302 -0.97 -12.48 13.02
C VAL A 302 -0.34 -13.75 12.49
N ILE A 303 -1.14 -14.81 12.37
CA ILE A 303 -0.74 -16.14 11.90
C ILE A 303 -1.35 -16.35 10.52
N ASP A 304 -0.50 -16.44 9.50
CA ASP A 304 -0.86 -16.83 8.14
C ASP A 304 -0.36 -18.26 7.88
N THR A 305 -1.01 -19.00 6.97
CA THR A 305 -0.53 -20.32 6.53
C THR A 305 0.39 -20.17 5.32
N TYR A 306 1.44 -20.99 5.26
CA TYR A 306 2.30 -21.07 4.09
C TYR A 306 1.49 -21.38 2.83
N SER A 307 1.74 -20.63 1.76
CA SER A 307 1.06 -20.77 0.48
C SER A 307 2.07 -20.76 -0.66
N ASP A 308 1.70 -21.35 -1.79
CA ASP A 308 2.59 -21.45 -2.94
C ASP A 308 2.96 -20.08 -3.53
N ASN A 309 4.17 -20.02 -4.10
CA ASN A 309 4.65 -18.85 -4.82
C ASN A 309 5.35 -19.26 -6.12
N LEU A 310 5.12 -18.50 -7.19
CA LEU A 310 5.66 -18.71 -8.54
C LEU A 310 7.17 -18.95 -8.56
N GLN A 311 7.92 -18.16 -7.80
CA GLN A 311 9.38 -18.13 -7.89
C GLN A 311 10.01 -19.25 -7.07
N ARG A 312 9.41 -19.58 -5.93
CA ARG A 312 9.93 -20.55 -4.99
C ARG A 312 8.82 -21.07 -4.08
N HIS A 313 8.55 -22.36 -4.19
CA HIS A 313 7.70 -23.12 -3.26
C HIS A 313 8.37 -24.45 -2.90
N ASP A 314 7.94 -25.04 -1.79
CA ASP A 314 8.33 -26.38 -1.34
C ASP A 314 7.15 -27.03 -0.62
N ASP A 315 6.61 -28.10 -1.22
CA ASP A 315 5.42 -28.79 -0.71
C ASP A 315 5.62 -29.34 0.71
N ALA A 316 6.87 -29.64 1.09
CA ALA A 316 7.18 -30.15 2.41
C ALA A 316 6.95 -29.10 3.52
N LEU A 317 6.82 -27.82 3.17
CA LEU A 317 6.57 -26.73 4.12
C LEU A 317 5.09 -26.52 4.44
N HIS A 318 4.18 -27.12 3.66
CA HIS A 318 2.75 -27.08 3.96
C HIS A 318 2.45 -27.80 5.27
N ALA A 319 1.84 -27.08 6.22
CA ALA A 319 1.32 -27.70 7.43
C ALA A 319 0.17 -28.64 7.06
N SER A 320 0.23 -29.88 7.54
CA SER A 320 -0.82 -30.88 7.27
C SER A 320 -2.18 -30.43 7.82
N ASP A 321 -3.27 -31.01 7.30
CA ASP A 321 -4.62 -30.73 7.83
C ASP A 321 -4.72 -30.99 9.34
N GLU A 322 -3.99 -31.99 9.84
CA GLU A 322 -3.88 -32.30 11.26
C GLU A 322 -3.13 -31.21 12.01
N GLN A 323 -1.92 -30.85 11.57
CA GLN A 323 -1.14 -29.77 12.16
C GLN A 323 -1.92 -28.44 12.21
N GLN A 324 -2.64 -28.10 11.13
CA GLN A 324 -3.46 -26.89 11.13
C GLN A 324 -4.62 -26.96 12.13
N ARG A 325 -5.26 -28.13 12.31
CA ARG A 325 -6.31 -28.31 13.33
C ARG A 325 -5.73 -28.19 14.74
N GLU A 326 -4.59 -28.80 15.00
CA GLU A 326 -3.91 -28.75 16.29
C GLU A 326 -3.49 -27.32 16.65
N VAL A 327 -2.89 -26.58 15.71
CA VAL A 327 -2.51 -25.18 15.96
C VAL A 327 -3.74 -24.31 16.20
N ARG A 328 -4.85 -24.53 15.49
CA ARG A 328 -6.12 -23.83 15.77
C ARG A 328 -6.62 -24.11 17.19
N GLN A 329 -6.61 -25.38 17.61
CA GLN A 329 -6.97 -25.74 18.99
C GLN A 329 -6.03 -25.07 20.00
N VAL A 330 -4.72 -25.06 19.76
CA VAL A 330 -3.74 -24.37 20.60
C VAL A 330 -4.06 -22.88 20.72
N VAL A 331 -4.39 -22.22 19.60
CA VAL A 331 -4.75 -20.80 19.56
C VAL A 331 -6.04 -20.53 20.33
N ASP A 332 -7.08 -21.34 20.12
CA ASP A 332 -8.36 -21.19 20.82
C ASP A 332 -8.21 -21.39 22.33
N GLU A 333 -7.46 -22.42 22.75
CA GLU A 333 -7.12 -22.65 24.15
C GLU A 333 -6.31 -21.49 24.73
N PHE A 334 -5.30 -21.00 24.02
CA PHE A 334 -4.49 -19.87 24.45
C PHE A 334 -5.34 -18.60 24.64
N ILE A 335 -6.18 -18.25 23.65
CA ILE A 335 -7.10 -17.10 23.73
C ILE A 335 -8.09 -17.25 24.90
N SER A 336 -8.56 -18.47 25.20
CA SER A 336 -9.50 -18.72 26.30
C SER A 336 -8.93 -18.35 27.68
N THR A 337 -7.60 -18.33 27.82
CA THR A 337 -6.91 -17.87 29.05
C THR A 337 -6.90 -16.35 29.22
N LYS A 338 -7.41 -15.59 28.24
CA LYS A 338 -7.42 -14.12 28.19
C LYS A 338 -6.00 -13.51 28.30
N PRO A 339 -5.08 -13.89 27.40
CA PRO A 339 -3.73 -13.32 27.36
C PRO A 339 -3.77 -11.83 26.99
N ARG A 340 -2.66 -11.11 27.24
CA ARG A 340 -2.53 -9.71 26.79
C ARG A 340 -2.23 -9.64 25.30
N LEU A 341 -1.54 -10.65 24.77
CA LEU A 341 -1.20 -10.85 23.37
C LEU A 341 -2.48 -11.06 22.55
N GLN A 342 -2.72 -10.16 21.61
CA GLN A 342 -3.83 -10.31 20.66
C GLN A 342 -3.45 -11.30 19.56
N VAL A 343 -4.22 -12.37 19.39
CA VAL A 343 -3.93 -13.43 18.41
C VAL A 343 -4.96 -13.40 17.30
N VAL A 344 -4.48 -13.32 16.05
CA VAL A 344 -5.32 -13.41 14.84
C VAL A 344 -4.82 -14.56 13.98
N PHE A 345 -5.61 -15.63 13.86
CA PHE A 345 -5.34 -16.71 12.93
C PHE A 345 -6.12 -16.48 11.62
N ARG A 346 -5.41 -16.19 10.53
CA ARG A 346 -6.02 -15.96 9.22
C ARG A 346 -6.21 -17.31 8.52
N ASN A 347 -7.43 -17.81 8.56
CA ASN A 347 -7.80 -19.05 7.86
C ASN A 347 -7.79 -18.86 6.33
N GLU A 348 -7.15 -19.77 5.61
CA GLU A 348 -7.37 -19.97 4.16
C GLU A 348 -8.85 -20.24 3.83
N GLN A 349 -9.65 -20.71 4.79
CA GLN A 349 -11.09 -20.95 4.57
C GLN A 349 -11.92 -19.69 4.28
N LYS A 350 -11.43 -18.47 4.56
CA LYS A 350 -12.08 -17.25 4.02
C LYS A 350 -11.92 -17.12 2.50
N ALA A 351 -11.07 -17.93 1.85
CA ALA A 351 -11.07 -18.09 0.39
C ALA A 351 -12.25 -18.94 -0.13
N LYS A 352 -12.90 -19.75 0.73
CA LYS A 352 -14.08 -20.56 0.34
C LYS A 352 -15.42 -19.86 0.59
N SER A 353 -15.44 -18.80 1.39
CA SER A 353 -16.55 -17.84 1.44
C SER A 353 -16.13 -16.56 0.72
N MET A 354 -15.97 -16.64 -0.60
CA MET A 354 -16.09 -15.45 -1.45
C MET A 354 -17.53 -14.97 -1.36
N ASP A 355 -17.82 -14.20 -0.31
CA ASP A 355 -18.93 -13.27 -0.37
C ASP A 355 -18.55 -12.24 -1.44
N TYR A 356 -19.22 -12.27 -2.59
CA TYR A 356 -18.95 -11.40 -3.74
C TYR A 356 -19.45 -9.96 -3.51
N SER A 357 -19.38 -9.48 -2.26
CA SER A 357 -19.68 -8.10 -1.86
C SER A 357 -18.38 -7.39 -1.49
N ILE A 358 -17.86 -6.52 -2.38
CA ILE A 358 -16.94 -5.38 -2.13
C ILE A 358 -15.60 -5.62 -1.36
N ASP A 359 -15.38 -6.75 -0.67
CA ASP A 359 -14.34 -6.96 0.35
C ASP A 359 -13.28 -8.04 -0.01
N GLY A 360 -13.18 -8.43 -1.28
CA GLY A 360 -12.16 -9.37 -1.78
C GLY A 360 -10.93 -8.68 -2.39
N PHE A 361 -9.72 -9.07 -1.97
CA PHE A 361 -8.38 -8.62 -2.41
C PHE A 361 -8.32 -7.40 -3.36
N VAL A 362 -7.91 -6.24 -2.84
CA VAL A 362 -7.62 -5.04 -3.63
C VAL A 362 -6.11 -4.82 -3.70
N CYS A 363 -5.56 -4.82 -4.92
CA CYS A 363 -4.15 -4.48 -5.13
C CYS A 363 -3.93 -2.97 -4.96
N HIS A 364 -3.21 -2.59 -3.91
CA HIS A 364 -2.90 -1.19 -3.57
C HIS A 364 -1.88 -0.53 -4.51
N ASN A 365 -0.99 -1.32 -5.15
CA ASN A 365 0.06 -0.79 -6.02
C ASN A 365 -0.53 -0.05 -7.23
N GLY A 366 -0.14 1.22 -7.38
CA GLY A 366 -0.66 2.16 -8.37
C GLY A 366 -2.08 2.68 -8.09
N ARG A 367 -2.75 2.25 -7.01
CA ARG A 367 -4.09 2.70 -6.59
C ARG A 367 -4.08 3.55 -5.33
N THR A 368 -3.41 3.09 -4.29
CA THR A 368 -3.17 3.86 -3.05
C THR A 368 -1.69 3.90 -2.68
N GLN A 369 -0.86 3.10 -3.33
CA GLN A 369 0.54 2.94 -3.00
C GLN A 369 1.43 3.11 -4.24
N LEU A 370 2.47 3.93 -4.16
CA LEU A 370 3.49 4.03 -5.20
C LEU A 370 4.68 3.15 -4.82
N LEU A 371 4.97 2.14 -5.64
CA LEU A 371 6.02 1.16 -5.40
C LEU A 371 7.28 1.48 -6.21
N PHE A 372 8.44 1.42 -5.56
CA PHE A 372 9.74 1.51 -6.23
C PHE A 372 10.81 0.56 -5.65
N TYR A 373 11.73 0.16 -6.52
CA TYR A 373 12.80 -0.80 -6.27
C TYR A 373 14.06 -0.16 -5.64
N PRO A 374 15.05 -0.97 -5.19
CA PRO A 374 16.28 -0.48 -4.56
C PRO A 374 17.06 0.52 -5.41
N ASN A 375 16.92 0.45 -6.74
CA ASN A 375 17.56 1.32 -7.72
C ASN A 375 16.73 2.56 -8.10
N GLY A 376 15.52 2.69 -7.56
CA GLY A 376 14.62 3.80 -7.84
C GLY A 376 13.67 3.56 -9.02
N ASP A 377 13.69 2.38 -9.65
CA ASP A 377 12.69 2.07 -10.68
C ASP A 377 11.31 1.89 -10.05
N ILE A 378 10.30 2.54 -10.62
CA ILE A 378 8.91 2.45 -10.19
C ILE A 378 8.28 1.25 -10.88
N SER A 379 7.63 0.38 -10.11
CA SER A 379 7.02 -0.84 -10.62
C SER A 379 5.55 -0.96 -10.24
N ARG A 380 4.78 -1.64 -11.09
CA ARG A 380 3.38 -1.97 -10.83
C ARG A 380 3.21 -3.15 -9.86
N CYS A 381 4.23 -3.98 -9.69
CA CYS A 381 4.21 -5.20 -8.89
C CYS A 381 5.57 -5.43 -8.24
N ASP A 382 5.60 -5.84 -6.97
CA ASP A 382 6.84 -6.19 -6.25
C ASP A 382 7.27 -7.65 -6.54
N LYS A 383 6.35 -8.48 -7.03
CA LYS A 383 6.64 -9.84 -7.49
C LYS A 383 7.25 -9.82 -8.88
N LYS A 384 8.38 -10.51 -9.03
CA LYS A 384 8.99 -10.80 -10.33
C LYS A 384 8.06 -11.66 -11.18
N LEU A 385 7.77 -11.21 -12.39
CA LEU A 385 6.92 -11.90 -13.36
C LEU A 385 7.75 -12.41 -14.54
N PRO A 386 7.33 -13.51 -15.19
CA PRO A 386 7.94 -13.93 -16.45
C PRO A 386 7.75 -12.85 -17.52
N GLY A 387 8.86 -12.45 -18.15
CA GLY A 387 8.91 -11.29 -19.06
C GLY A 387 9.52 -10.02 -18.45
N GLY A 388 9.89 -10.05 -17.17
CA GLY A 388 10.58 -8.95 -16.48
C GLY A 388 9.68 -8.17 -15.54
N ASP A 389 10.26 -7.17 -14.88
CA ASP A 389 9.56 -6.33 -13.93
C ASP A 389 8.63 -5.34 -14.65
N MET A 390 7.49 -5.04 -14.05
CA MET A 390 6.49 -4.11 -14.61
C MET A 390 6.90 -2.65 -14.37
N ILE A 391 8.06 -2.26 -14.88
CA ILE A 391 8.63 -0.92 -14.70
C ILE A 391 7.79 0.12 -15.47
N VAL A 392 7.43 1.19 -14.78
CA VAL A 392 6.57 2.27 -15.30
C VAL A 392 7.15 3.67 -15.10
N GLY A 393 8.35 3.79 -14.52
CA GLY A 393 9.01 5.07 -14.29
C GLY A 393 10.23 4.95 -13.38
N SER A 394 10.75 6.08 -12.91
CA SER A 394 11.83 6.13 -11.94
C SER A 394 11.67 7.31 -10.99
N VAL A 395 11.83 7.05 -9.69
CA VAL A 395 11.84 8.11 -8.66
C VAL A 395 13.11 8.96 -8.72
N LEU A 396 14.10 8.63 -9.55
CA LEU A 396 15.32 9.43 -9.68
C LEU A 396 15.08 10.71 -10.47
N ASN A 397 14.23 10.64 -11.50
CA ASN A 397 13.97 11.72 -12.46
C ASN A 397 12.51 12.21 -12.47
N GLN A 398 11.62 11.60 -11.69
CA GLN A 398 10.23 12.02 -11.50
C GLN A 398 9.98 12.39 -10.04
N SER A 399 9.16 13.41 -9.82
CA SER A 399 8.47 13.62 -8.54
C SER A 399 7.44 12.52 -8.29
N VAL A 400 7.01 12.35 -7.04
CA VAL A 400 5.96 11.41 -6.65
C VAL A 400 4.67 11.63 -7.46
N TYR A 401 4.29 12.90 -7.68
CA TYR A 401 3.08 13.23 -8.43
C TYR A 401 3.21 12.91 -9.92
N GLU A 402 4.32 13.28 -10.56
CA GLU A 402 4.55 12.98 -11.98
C GLU A 402 4.56 11.47 -12.24
N ALA A 403 5.20 10.70 -11.36
CA ALA A 403 5.15 9.24 -11.37
C ALA A 403 3.71 8.73 -11.26
N TRP A 404 2.95 9.25 -10.30
CA TRP A 404 1.57 8.86 -10.02
C TRP A 404 0.62 9.15 -11.19
N THR A 405 0.78 10.28 -11.88
CA THR A 405 -0.08 10.64 -13.03
C THR A 405 0.49 10.18 -14.37
N SER A 406 1.60 9.45 -14.37
CA SER A 406 2.27 9.04 -15.60
C SER A 406 1.38 8.14 -16.46
N LYS A 407 1.44 8.35 -17.77
CA LYS A 407 0.75 7.52 -18.76
C LYS A 407 1.10 6.04 -18.58
N ALA A 408 2.38 5.73 -18.34
CA ALA A 408 2.87 4.37 -18.15
C ALA A 408 2.22 3.68 -16.94
N LEU A 409 2.13 4.36 -15.79
CA LEU A 409 1.46 3.79 -14.61
C LEU A 409 -0.04 3.58 -14.89
N LEU A 410 -0.72 4.57 -15.49
CA LEU A 410 -2.15 4.48 -15.79
C LEU A 410 -2.47 3.34 -16.79
N GLU A 411 -1.69 3.18 -17.85
CA GLU A 411 -1.83 2.08 -18.81
C GLU A 411 -1.49 0.70 -18.21
N SER A 412 -0.65 0.65 -17.17
CA SER A 412 -0.38 -0.59 -16.43
C SER A 412 -1.53 -1.01 -15.50
N LEU A 413 -2.35 -0.06 -15.05
CA LEU A 413 -3.50 -0.30 -14.18
C LEU A 413 -4.72 -0.80 -14.95
N ASP A 414 -4.90 -0.30 -16.16
CA ASP A 414 -6.01 -0.63 -17.07
C ASP A 414 -5.49 -0.86 -18.49
N PRO A 415 -4.82 -2.01 -18.75
CA PRO A 415 -4.28 -2.32 -20.05
C PRO A 415 -5.41 -2.48 -21.08
N PRO A 416 -5.19 -2.08 -22.35
CA PRO A 416 -6.22 -2.18 -23.38
C PRO A 416 -6.69 -3.61 -23.55
N ARG A 417 -8.00 -3.79 -23.77
CA ARG A 417 -8.66 -5.09 -23.92
C ARG A 417 -7.99 -6.00 -24.95
N GLU A 418 -7.38 -5.42 -25.98
CA GLU A 418 -6.58 -6.11 -26.99
C GLU A 418 -5.44 -6.97 -26.43
N LYS A 419 -4.83 -6.60 -25.30
CA LYS A 419 -3.79 -7.40 -24.63
C LYS A 419 -4.31 -8.73 -24.08
N TYR A 420 -5.63 -8.87 -23.93
CA TYR A 420 -6.30 -10.06 -23.39
C TYR A 420 -6.72 -11.03 -24.49
N LYS A 421 -6.46 -10.73 -25.78
CA LYS A 421 -6.74 -11.64 -26.90
C LYS A 421 -6.23 -13.05 -26.63
N GLY A 422 -7.08 -14.03 -26.89
CA GLY A 422 -6.78 -15.44 -26.62
C GLY A 422 -7.09 -15.91 -25.20
N THR A 423 -7.57 -15.04 -24.31
CA THR A 423 -8.04 -15.42 -22.97
C THR A 423 -9.54 -15.18 -22.82
N PRO A 424 -10.22 -15.86 -21.86
CA PRO A 424 -11.63 -15.60 -21.55
C PRO A 424 -11.93 -14.13 -21.21
N CYS A 425 -10.91 -13.35 -20.80
CA CYS A 425 -11.10 -11.94 -20.47
C CYS A 425 -11.38 -11.07 -21.70
N PHE A 426 -10.94 -11.46 -22.89
CA PHE A 426 -11.13 -10.66 -24.11
C PHE A 426 -12.61 -10.43 -24.43
N THR A 427 -13.45 -11.45 -24.30
CA THR A 427 -14.89 -11.38 -24.60
C THR A 427 -15.76 -11.23 -23.35
N CYS A 428 -15.15 -11.09 -22.17
CA CYS A 428 -15.88 -11.04 -20.90
C CYS A 428 -16.66 -9.72 -20.73
N ASP A 429 -17.96 -9.81 -20.46
CA ASP A 429 -18.82 -8.64 -20.22
C ASP A 429 -18.49 -7.91 -18.91
N SER A 430 -17.82 -8.58 -17.97
CA SER A 430 -17.36 -7.98 -16.71
C SER A 430 -15.94 -7.41 -16.79
N PHE A 431 -15.37 -7.26 -17.99
CA PHE A 431 -13.97 -6.88 -18.20
C PHE A 431 -13.61 -5.56 -17.49
N ASP A 432 -14.37 -4.50 -17.76
CA ASP A 432 -14.12 -3.15 -17.24
C ASP A 432 -14.30 -3.11 -15.71
N THR A 433 -15.35 -3.74 -15.19
CA THR A 433 -15.58 -3.86 -13.74
C THR A 433 -14.43 -4.56 -13.03
N CYS A 434 -13.84 -5.60 -13.63
CA CYS A 434 -12.67 -6.27 -13.06
C CYS A 434 -11.42 -5.38 -13.05
N ASN A 435 -11.20 -4.56 -14.10
CA ASN A 435 -10.08 -3.62 -14.13
C ASN A 435 -10.25 -2.51 -13.09
N ILE A 436 -11.47 -2.00 -12.92
CA ILE A 436 -11.83 -1.01 -11.89
C ILE A 436 -11.54 -1.58 -10.49
N ARG A 437 -11.97 -2.81 -10.21
CA ARG A 437 -11.72 -3.49 -8.91
C ARG A 437 -10.24 -3.70 -8.60
N GLY A 438 -9.44 -3.90 -9.65
CA GLY A 438 -8.02 -4.20 -9.55
C GLY A 438 -7.74 -5.69 -9.72
N ARG A 439 -7.08 -6.02 -10.82
CA ARG A 439 -6.65 -7.40 -11.11
C ARG A 439 -5.30 -7.71 -10.47
N CYS A 440 -5.13 -8.93 -9.99
CA CYS A 440 -3.83 -9.48 -9.66
C CYS A 440 -3.20 -10.11 -10.92
N TYR A 441 -2.30 -9.38 -11.59
CA TYR A 441 -1.57 -9.92 -12.75
C TYR A 441 -0.70 -11.11 -12.39
N TYR A 442 -0.13 -11.10 -11.18
CA TYR A 442 0.63 -12.22 -10.63
C TYR A 442 -0.26 -13.46 -10.41
N GLY A 443 -1.44 -13.28 -9.82
CA GLY A 443 -2.41 -14.36 -9.63
C GLY A 443 -2.94 -14.90 -10.97
N ALA A 444 -3.23 -14.04 -11.94
CA ALA A 444 -3.62 -14.45 -13.29
C ALA A 444 -2.52 -15.29 -13.98
N TYR A 445 -1.25 -14.89 -13.81
CA TYR A 445 -0.13 -15.66 -14.33
C TYR A 445 -0.01 -17.02 -13.64
N MET A 446 -0.10 -17.07 -12.31
CA MET A 446 -0.12 -18.33 -11.56
C MET A 446 -1.21 -19.28 -12.05
N SER A 447 -2.41 -18.76 -12.33
CA SER A 447 -3.55 -19.57 -12.74
C SER A 447 -3.51 -20.01 -14.21
N THR A 448 -2.95 -19.20 -15.11
CA THR A 448 -3.11 -19.42 -16.56
C THR A 448 -1.84 -19.31 -17.40
N GLY A 449 -0.69 -19.00 -16.77
CA GLY A 449 0.58 -18.78 -17.47
C GLY A 449 0.64 -17.47 -18.27
N THR A 450 -0.32 -16.55 -18.08
CA THR A 450 -0.35 -15.25 -18.74
C THR A 450 -0.85 -14.14 -17.80
N LEU A 451 -0.28 -12.94 -17.92
CA LEU A 451 -0.69 -11.78 -17.12
C LEU A 451 -2.13 -11.36 -17.43
N TYR A 452 -2.58 -11.59 -18.67
CA TYR A 452 -3.86 -11.10 -19.18
C TYR A 452 -4.94 -12.19 -19.16
N GLY A 453 -4.82 -13.15 -18.24
CA GLY A 453 -5.78 -14.22 -18.01
C GLY A 453 -6.71 -13.97 -16.82
N PRO A 454 -7.70 -14.86 -16.61
CA PRO A 454 -8.48 -14.89 -15.37
C PRO A 454 -7.61 -15.38 -14.19
N GLN A 455 -7.91 -14.91 -12.98
CA GLN A 455 -7.32 -15.40 -11.74
C GLN A 455 -8.27 -16.43 -11.09
N GLU A 456 -7.75 -17.60 -10.75
CA GLU A 456 -8.46 -18.62 -9.98
C GLU A 456 -8.82 -18.09 -8.59
N GLY A 457 -10.02 -18.42 -8.10
CA GLY A 457 -10.49 -17.90 -6.80
C GLY A 457 -10.80 -16.41 -6.77
N ALA A 458 -10.70 -15.67 -7.88
CA ALA A 458 -11.16 -14.28 -7.99
C ALA A 458 -12.08 -14.05 -9.21
N CYS A 459 -12.08 -14.97 -10.18
CA CYS A 459 -12.95 -14.95 -11.34
C CYS A 459 -14.20 -15.82 -11.11
N LYS A 460 -15.40 -15.23 -11.21
CA LYS A 460 -16.68 -15.96 -11.11
C LYS A 460 -16.84 -17.08 -12.15
N TYR A 461 -16.09 -17.03 -13.25
CA TYR A 461 -16.10 -18.04 -14.32
C TYR A 461 -15.05 -19.15 -14.13
N MET A 462 -14.23 -19.08 -13.08
CA MET A 462 -13.20 -20.09 -12.76
C MET A 462 -13.56 -20.95 -11.54
N VAL A 463 -14.78 -20.83 -11.00
CA VAL A 463 -15.23 -21.62 -9.85
C VAL A 463 -15.31 -23.11 -10.27
N GLY A 464 -14.49 -23.96 -9.65
CA GLY A 464 -14.48 -25.41 -9.89
C GLY A 464 -13.50 -25.90 -10.96
N VAL A 465 -12.70 -25.02 -11.58
CA VAL A 465 -11.60 -25.42 -12.46
C VAL A 465 -10.35 -25.60 -11.61
N LYS A 466 -10.10 -26.82 -11.13
CA LYS A 466 -8.79 -27.14 -10.51
C LYS A 466 -7.71 -26.93 -11.56
N SER A 467 -6.67 -26.17 -11.24
CA SER A 467 -5.48 -26.05 -12.06
C SER A 467 -4.93 -27.45 -12.39
N VAL A 468 -4.89 -27.79 -13.67
CA VAL A 468 -4.18 -28.98 -14.17
C VAL A 468 -2.75 -28.53 -14.46
N CYS A 469 -1.97 -28.30 -13.42
CA CYS A 469 -0.52 -28.26 -13.48
C CYS A 469 0.03 -29.08 -12.33
#